data_AF-A0A5K4F6B3-F1
#
_entry.id   AF-A0A5K4F6B3-F1
#
_cell.length_a   1.000
_cell.length_b   1.000
_cell.length_c   1.000
_cell.angle_alpha   90.00
_cell.angle_beta   90.00
_cell.angle_gamma   90.00
#
_symmetry.space_group_name_H-M   'P 1'
#
loop_
_entity.id
_entity.type
_entity.pdbx_description
1 polymer ?
#
loop_
_entity_poly.entity_id
_entity_poly.type
_entity_poly.pdbx_seq_one_letter_code
_entity_poly.pdbx_strand_id
1 'polypeptide(L)'
;MNCLFLLFLPSLWSVLSTENNDRFVLILINEILHQLDLFIQRKSFSRFGAIQLEKEYHNLFAYLTSISYSSLSDYFTRSLQVCRLLNLDRVEEVHYYWNSSNWRLTAHET
;
A
#
# COMPACT_ATOMS: atom_id res chain seq x y z
N MET A 1 9.75 6.77 7.00
CA MET A 1 8.53 7.45 7.48
C MET A 1 8.07 6.74 8.75
N ASN A 2 7.84 7.50 9.81
CA ASN A 2 8.00 7.09 11.20
C ASN A 2 7.08 5.95 11.68
N CYS A 3 7.66 4.81 12.07
CA CYS A 3 6.99 3.81 12.93
C CYS A 3 6.43 4.45 14.22
N LEU A 4 6.99 5.58 14.66
CA LEU A 4 6.46 6.38 15.78
C LEU A 4 5.01 6.81 15.57
N PHE A 5 4.58 7.12 14.34
CA PHE A 5 3.19 7.55 14.12
C PHE A 5 2.20 6.40 14.30
N LEU A 6 2.58 5.18 13.91
CA LEU A 6 1.76 3.99 14.14
C LEU A 6 1.70 3.61 15.63
N LEU A 7 2.77 3.88 16.40
CA LEU A 7 2.78 3.69 17.85
C LEU A 7 1.79 4.62 18.58
N PHE A 8 1.44 5.77 18.01
CA PHE A 8 0.43 6.67 18.57
C PHE A 8 -1.00 6.23 18.31
N LEU A 9 -1.25 5.38 17.29
CA LEU A 9 -2.61 4.96 16.94
C LEU A 9 -3.38 4.39 18.15
N PRO A 10 -2.87 3.42 18.93
CA PRO A 10 -3.58 2.86 20.08
C PRO A 10 -4.05 3.91 21.10
N SER A 11 -3.26 4.98 21.29
CA SER A 11 -3.64 6.05 22.20
C SER A 11 -4.84 6.86 21.68
N LEU A 12 -4.90 7.12 20.37
CA LEU A 12 -6.02 7.82 19.74
C LEU A 12 -7.31 7.00 19.75
N TRP A 13 -7.19 5.67 19.61
CA TRP A 13 -8.32 4.73 19.67
C TRP A 13 -9.13 4.84 20.95
N SER A 14 -8.47 5.14 22.07
CA SER A 14 -9.13 5.28 23.37
C SER A 14 -9.91 6.59 23.55
N VAL A 15 -9.64 7.60 22.73
CA VAL A 15 -10.19 8.96 22.88
C VAL A 15 -11.32 9.23 21.87
N LEU A 16 -11.25 8.61 20.70
CA LEU A 16 -12.23 8.81 19.63
C LEU A 16 -13.34 7.76 19.66
N SER A 17 -14.52 8.11 19.14
CA SER A 17 -15.57 7.13 18.86
C SER A 17 -15.09 6.12 17.81
N THR A 18 -15.71 4.94 17.78
CA THR A 18 -15.40 3.89 16.79
C THR A 18 -15.47 4.39 15.35
N GLU A 19 -16.50 5.16 15.01
CA GLU A 19 -16.69 5.75 13.68
C GLU A 19 -15.58 6.77 13.34
N ASN A 20 -15.21 7.61 14.31
CA ASN A 20 -14.15 8.59 14.10
C ASN A 20 -12.78 7.93 13.96
N ASN A 21 -12.52 6.87 14.71
CA ASN A 21 -11.29 6.10 14.55
C ASN A 21 -11.22 5.45 13.17
N ASP A 22 -12.30 4.84 12.70
CA ASP A 22 -12.30 4.20 11.38
C ASP A 22 -12.06 5.24 10.27
N ARG A 23 -12.73 6.40 10.32
CA ARG A 23 -12.45 7.53 9.42
C ARG A 23 -11.01 8.02 9.50
N PHE A 24 -10.44 8.08 10.70
CA PHE A 24 -9.06 8.49 10.90
C PHE A 24 -8.09 7.52 10.23
N VAL A 25 -8.32 6.21 10.36
CA VAL A 25 -7.53 5.18 9.66
C VAL A 25 -7.62 5.37 8.16
N LEU A 26 -8.81 5.62 7.60
CA LEU A 26 -8.96 5.84 6.16
C LEU A 26 -8.15 7.05 5.66
N ILE A 27 -8.13 8.14 6.42
CA ILE A 27 -7.31 9.32 6.09
C ILE A 27 -5.82 8.97 6.17
N LEU A 28 -5.41 8.31 7.24
CA LEU A 28 -4.03 7.91 7.48
C LEU A 28 -3.50 6.98 6.38
N ILE A 29 -4.30 6.03 5.91
CA ILE A 29 -3.93 5.10 4.85
C ILE A 29 -3.65 5.84 3.55
N ASN A 30 -4.53 6.76 3.15
CA ASN A 30 -4.33 7.55 1.94
C ASN A 30 -3.00 8.32 1.99
N GLU A 31 -2.70 8.95 3.13
CA GLU A 31 -1.44 9.68 3.29
C GLU A 31 -0.23 8.73 3.28
N ILE A 32 -0.28 7.61 3.99
CA ILE A 32 0.82 6.64 4.02
C ILE A 32 1.11 6.10 2.61
N LEU A 33 0.09 5.66 1.89
CA LEU A 33 0.23 5.12 0.55
C LEU A 33 0.74 6.19 -0.43
N HIS A 34 0.25 7.43 -0.32
CA HIS A 34 0.72 8.53 -1.15
C HIS A 34 2.22 8.78 -0.97
N GLN A 35 2.70 8.85 0.26
CA GLN A 35 4.11 9.07 0.54
C GLN A 35 4.99 7.87 0.15
N LEU A 36 4.48 6.64 0.33
CA LEU A 36 5.18 5.43 -0.12
C LEU A 36 5.33 5.42 -1.64
N ASP A 37 4.30 5.79 -2.40
CA ASP A 37 4.39 5.91 -3.86
C ASP A 37 5.46 6.92 -4.29
N LEU A 38 5.46 8.12 -3.69
CA LEU A 38 6.47 9.15 -3.96
C LEU A 38 7.89 8.67 -3.63
N PHE A 39 8.03 7.86 -2.58
CA PHE A 39 9.31 7.28 -2.20
C PHE A 39 9.77 6.19 -3.18
N ILE A 40 8.88 5.28 -3.56
CA ILE A 40 9.16 4.15 -4.46
C ILE A 40 9.59 4.66 -5.84
N GLN A 41 8.93 5.69 -6.38
CA GLN A 41 9.26 6.28 -7.68
C GLN A 41 10.69 6.83 -7.76
N ARG A 42 11.33 7.11 -6.62
CA ARG A 42 12.69 7.66 -6.54
C ARG A 42 13.77 6.60 -6.32
N LYS A 43 13.40 5.31 -6.35
CA LYS A 43 14.29 4.20 -6.03
C LYS A 43 14.45 3.24 -7.21
N SER A 44 15.62 2.61 -7.27
CA SER A 44 15.88 1.47 -8.13
C SER A 44 15.76 0.19 -7.30
N PHE A 45 15.09 -0.81 -7.84
CA PHE A 45 14.86 -2.08 -7.15
C PHE A 45 15.64 -3.20 -7.81
N SER A 46 16.31 -4.01 -6.99
CA SER A 46 16.73 -5.35 -7.40
C SER A 46 15.55 -6.31 -7.20
N ARG A 47 15.64 -7.52 -7.77
CA ARG A 47 14.64 -8.59 -7.56
C ARG A 47 14.37 -8.83 -6.08
N PHE A 48 15.43 -8.91 -5.27
CA PHE A 48 15.31 -9.06 -3.82
C PHE A 48 14.64 -7.85 -3.17
N GLY A 49 15.00 -6.63 -3.58
CA GLY A 49 14.40 -5.40 -3.06
C GLY A 49 12.90 -5.30 -3.36
N ALA A 50 12.47 -5.73 -4.55
CA ALA A 50 11.05 -5.77 -4.92
C ALA A 50 10.25 -6.80 -4.10
N ILE A 51 10.81 -8.00 -3.87
CA ILE A 51 10.20 -9.02 -3.01
C ILE A 51 10.06 -8.50 -1.56
N GLN A 52 11.10 -7.85 -1.04
CA GLN A 52 11.04 -7.28 0.30
C GLN A 52 9.99 -6.16 0.38
N LEU A 53 9.90 -5.29 -0.64
CA LEU A 53 8.89 -4.22 -0.69
C LEU A 53 7.47 -4.79 -0.64
N GLU A 54 7.16 -5.81 -1.44
CA GLU A 54 5.85 -6.45 -1.46
C GLU A 54 5.49 -7.05 -0.08
N LYS A 55 6.46 -7.68 0.59
CA LYS A 55 6.29 -8.19 1.96
C LYS A 55 5.96 -7.07 2.95
N GLU A 56 6.64 -5.92 2.87
CA GLU A 56 6.35 -4.77 3.73
C GLU A 56 4.94 -4.21 3.47
N TYR A 57 4.49 -4.17 2.21
CA TYR A 57 3.11 -3.78 1.89
C TYR A 57 2.09 -4.73 2.51
N HIS A 58 2.33 -6.05 2.48
CA HIS A 58 1.45 -7.03 3.11
C HIS A 58 1.44 -6.90 4.64
N ASN A 59 2.58 -6.66 5.26
CA ASN A 59 2.66 -6.42 6.71
C ASN A 59 1.90 -5.14 7.10
N LEU A 60 2.08 -4.08 6.33
CA LEU A 60 1.39 -2.80 6.54
C LEU A 60 -0.13 -2.96 6.38
N PHE A 61 -0.57 -3.66 5.32
CA PHE A 61 -1.98 -3.99 5.09
C PHE A 61 -2.56 -4.76 6.27
N ALA A 62 -1.90 -5.84 6.71
CA ALA A 62 -2.37 -6.66 7.82
C ALA A 62 -2.49 -5.86 9.12
N TYR A 63 -1.51 -5.01 9.42
CA TYR A 63 -1.56 -4.13 10.60
C TYR A 63 -2.73 -3.15 10.53
N LEU A 64 -2.90 -2.45 9.42
CA LEU A 64 -3.97 -1.45 9.27
C LEU A 64 -5.37 -2.10 9.28
N THR A 65 -5.52 -3.27 8.67
CA THR A 65 -6.76 -4.04 8.73
C THR A 65 -7.05 -4.54 10.13
N SER A 66 -6.04 -4.85 10.95
CA SER A 66 -6.26 -5.27 12.34
C SER A 66 -6.83 -4.17 13.24
N ILE A 67 -6.68 -2.91 12.84
CA ILE A 67 -7.19 -1.76 13.58
C ILE A 67 -8.42 -1.12 12.93
N SER A 68 -8.67 -1.29 11.62
CA SER A 68 -9.84 -0.71 10.94
C SER A 68 -11.05 -1.63 11.01
N TYR A 69 -12.25 -1.05 11.02
CA TYR A 69 -13.51 -1.78 10.79
C TYR A 69 -13.84 -1.87 9.30
N SER A 70 -13.44 -0.87 8.51
CA SER A 70 -13.64 -0.84 7.07
C SER A 70 -12.70 -1.79 6.31
N SER A 71 -13.17 -2.31 5.16
CA SER A 71 -12.30 -3.02 4.23
C SER A 71 -11.31 -2.05 3.58
N LEU A 72 -10.04 -2.43 3.59
CA LEU A 72 -8.95 -1.60 3.08
C LEU A 72 -8.39 -2.08 1.73
N SER A 73 -8.95 -3.16 1.15
CA SER A 73 -8.41 -3.83 -0.04
C SER A 73 -8.22 -2.89 -1.23
N ASP A 74 -9.20 -2.01 -1.45
CA ASP A 74 -9.23 -1.14 -2.62
C ASP A 74 -8.12 -0.07 -2.56
N TYR A 75 -7.80 0.42 -1.36
CA TYR A 75 -6.72 1.38 -1.14
C TYR A 75 -5.35 0.78 -1.50
N PHE A 76 -5.11 -0.49 -1.19
CA PHE A 76 -3.83 -1.16 -1.45
C PHE A 76 -3.69 -1.71 -2.86
N THR A 77 -4.80 -1.84 -3.61
CA THR A 77 -4.81 -2.53 -4.90
C THR A 77 -3.79 -1.93 -5.88
N ARG A 78 -3.75 -0.59 -5.99
CA ARG A 78 -2.82 0.08 -6.91
C ARG A 78 -1.36 -0.12 -6.49
N SER A 79 -1.03 0.08 -5.22
CA SER A 79 0.35 -0.10 -4.74
C SER A 79 0.84 -1.55 -4.83
N LEU A 80 -0.05 -2.54 -4.64
CA LEU A 80 0.28 -3.95 -4.86
C LEU A 80 0.50 -4.27 -6.34
N GLN A 81 -0.19 -3.59 -7.26
CA GLN A 81 0.10 -3.71 -8.70
C GLN A 81 1.48 -3.15 -9.05
N VAL A 82 1.89 -2.04 -8.45
CA VAL A 82 3.27 -1.52 -8.59
C VAL A 82 4.27 -2.55 -8.09
N CYS A 83 4.03 -3.17 -6.93
CA CYS A 83 4.89 -4.23 -6.40
C CYS A 83 5.01 -5.41 -7.38
N ARG A 84 3.90 -5.83 -8.00
CA ARG A 84 3.89 -6.89 -9.01
C ARG A 84 4.73 -6.53 -10.23
N LEU A 85 4.65 -5.29 -10.73
CA LEU A 85 5.49 -4.83 -11.83
C LEU A 85 6.98 -4.87 -11.46
N LEU A 86 7.32 -4.40 -10.26
CA LEU A 86 8.70 -4.46 -9.75
C LEU A 86 9.20 -5.90 -9.58
N ASN A 87 8.28 -6.86 -9.43
CA ASN A 87 8.52 -8.29 -9.27
C ASN A 87 8.37 -9.10 -10.56
N LEU A 88 8.40 -8.49 -11.74
CA LEU A 88 8.49 -9.25 -12.99
C LEU A 88 9.90 -9.80 -13.19
N ASP A 89 9.98 -11.01 -13.73
CA ASP A 89 11.27 -11.59 -14.11
C ASP A 89 11.73 -11.02 -15.46
N ARG A 90 10.78 -10.66 -16.33
CA ARG A 90 11.02 -10.02 -17.63
C ARG A 90 10.01 -8.93 -17.91
N VAL A 91 10.46 -7.86 -18.57
CA VAL A 91 9.61 -6.72 -18.93
C VAL A 91 8.45 -7.13 -19.84
N GLU A 92 8.63 -8.16 -20.68
CA GLU A 92 7.57 -8.65 -21.57
C GLU A 92 6.35 -9.20 -20.80
N GLU A 93 6.52 -9.61 -19.54
CA GLU A 93 5.44 -10.18 -18.72
C GLU A 93 4.36 -9.15 -18.37
N VAL A 94 4.63 -7.85 -18.51
CA VAL A 94 3.64 -6.77 -18.29
C VAL A 94 2.38 -7.00 -19.13
N HIS A 95 2.52 -7.53 -20.35
CA HIS A 95 1.41 -7.78 -21.26
C HIS A 95 0.36 -8.76 -20.71
N TYR A 96 0.73 -9.63 -19.77
CA TYR A 96 -0.22 -10.55 -19.13
C TYR A 96 -1.16 -9.84 -18.15
N TYR A 97 -0.80 -8.66 -17.64
CA TYR A 97 -1.56 -7.95 -16.61
C TYR A 97 -2.41 -6.80 -17.17
N TRP A 98 -1.94 -6.14 -18.23
CA TRP A 98 -2.58 -4.96 -18.81
C TRP A 98 -4.05 -5.19 -19.22
N ASN A 99 -4.39 -6.40 -19.67
CA ASN A 99 -5.75 -6.74 -20.11
C ASN A 99 -6.69 -7.18 -18.98
N SER A 100 -6.26 -7.12 -17.72
CA SER A 100 -7.08 -7.51 -16.58
C SER A 100 -8.07 -6.39 -16.19
N SER A 101 -9.34 -6.75 -15.98
CA SER A 101 -10.39 -5.81 -15.54
C SER A 101 -10.09 -5.13 -14.20
N ASN A 102 -9.17 -5.69 -13.43
CA ASN A 102 -8.82 -5.20 -12.10
C ASN A 102 -7.56 -4.31 -12.13
N TRP A 103 -6.95 -4.10 -13.30
CA TRP A 103 -5.78 -3.24 -13.46
C TRP A 103 -6.13 -1.78 -13.22
N ARG A 104 -5.40 -1.12 -12.31
CA ARG A 104 -5.68 0.23 -11.82
C ARG A 104 -4.58 1.22 -12.19
N LEU A 105 -3.45 0.75 -12.73
CA LEU A 105 -2.36 1.60 -13.20
C LEU A 105 -2.63 2.06 -14.64
N THR A 106 -2.35 3.33 -14.90
CA THR A 106 -2.40 3.91 -16.25
C THR A 106 -1.18 3.49 -17.07
N ALA A 107 -1.27 3.66 -18.40
CA ALA A 107 -0.16 3.33 -19.32
C ALA A 107 1.15 4.06 -18.99
N HIS A 108 1.09 5.26 -18.40
CA HIS A 108 2.26 6.03 -18.01
C HIS A 108 2.87 5.53 -16.68
N GLU A 109 2.09 4.84 -15.86
CA GLU A 109 2.58 4.30 -14.58
C GLU A 109 3.18 2.90 -14.71
N THR A 110 2.82 2.17 -15.78
CA THR A 110 3.47 0.91 -16.23
C THR A 110 4.72 1.17 -17.04
#